data_AF-A0A8J8IXE7-F1
#
_entry.id   AF-A0A8J8IXE7-F1
#
_cell.length_a   1.000
_cell.length_b   1.000
_cell.length_c   1.000
_cell.angle_alpha   90.00
_cell.angle_beta   90.00
_cell.angle_gamma   90.00
#
_symmetry.space_group_name_H-M   'P 1'
#
loop_
_entity.id
_entity.type
_entity.pdbx_description
1 polymer ?
#
loop_
_entity_poly.entity_id
_entity_poly.type
_entity_poly.pdbx_seq_one_letter_code
_entity_poly.pdbx_strand_id
1 'polypeptide(L)'
;MRVENKVSLAIYVMGALGGIISGVLSANANLGYVAGLLLYFLTPKVIKATIKDLPGELQDDNVLLRKSFWGFLLFWFYFTILVYNIVLPQQPVFYSNQSLLYNATKG
;
A
#
# COMPACT_ATOMS: atom_id res chain seq x y z
N MET A 1 -8.33 22.87 -3.34
CA MET A 1 -8.66 21.50 -2.90
C MET A 1 -9.10 21.56 -1.44
N ARG A 2 -10.25 20.98 -1.08
CA ARG A 2 -10.76 20.97 0.31
C ARG A 2 -9.76 20.25 1.22
N VAL A 3 -9.65 20.67 2.49
CA VAL A 3 -8.71 20.09 3.47
C VAL A 3 -8.91 18.57 3.61
N GLU A 4 -10.17 18.14 3.64
CA GLU A 4 -10.55 16.71 3.66
C GLU A 4 -9.90 15.92 2.52
N ASN A 5 -9.98 16.43 1.28
CA ASN A 5 -9.38 15.76 0.12
C ASN A 5 -7.86 15.69 0.22
N LYS A 6 -7.21 16.74 0.77
CA LYS A 6 -5.75 16.73 0.99
C LYS A 6 -5.36 15.66 2.01
N VAL A 7 -6.13 15.54 3.10
CA VAL A 7 -5.91 14.52 4.15
C VAL A 7 -6.09 13.12 3.58
N SER A 8 -7.20 12.87 2.86
CA SER A 8 -7.44 11.57 2.23
C SER A 8 -6.33 11.21 1.24
N LEU A 9 -5.88 12.16 0.41
CA LEU A 9 -4.78 11.93 -0.52
C LEU A 9 -3.48 11.56 0.23
N ALA A 10 -3.14 12.27 1.31
CA ALA A 10 -1.96 11.96 2.10
C ALA A 10 -2.04 10.54 2.71
N ILE A 11 -3.22 10.13 3.19
CA ILE A 11 -3.45 8.77 3.71
C ILE A 11 -3.22 7.72 2.62
N TYR A 12 -3.77 7.94 1.42
CA TYR A 12 -3.63 7.02 0.29
C TYR A 12 -2.18 6.91 -0.18
N VAL A 13 -1.47 8.03 -0.24
CA VAL A 13 -0.04 8.05 -0.58
C VAL A 13 0.77 7.28 0.47
N MET A 14 0.50 7.49 1.76
CA MET A 14 1.18 6.75 2.83
C MET A 14 0.88 5.25 2.76
N GLY A 15 -0.37 4.87 2.52
CA GLY A 15 -0.76 3.47 2.32
C GLY A 15 -0.05 2.86 1.11
N ALA A 16 -0.02 3.56 -0.03
CA ALA A 16 0.66 3.11 -1.23
C ALA A 16 2.17 2.92 -1.01
N LEU A 17 2.85 3.90 -0.39
CA LEU A 17 4.27 3.80 -0.06
C LEU A 17 4.55 2.63 0.89
N GLY A 18 3.74 2.47 1.93
CA GLY A 18 3.83 1.34 2.83
C GLY A 18 3.63 0.01 2.10
N GLY A 19 2.67 -0.04 1.17
CA GLY A 19 2.41 -1.22 0.36
C GLY A 19 3.56 -1.56 -0.59
N ILE A 20 4.16 -0.57 -1.25
CA ILE A 20 5.33 -0.78 -2.12
C ILE A 20 6.49 -1.37 -1.32
N ILE A 21 6.82 -0.76 -0.17
CA ILE A 21 7.90 -1.24 0.70
C ILE A 21 7.60 -2.67 1.18
N SER A 22 6.36 -2.93 1.59
CA SER A 22 5.91 -4.25 2.01
C SER A 22 6.01 -5.29 0.90
N GLY A 23 5.60 -4.97 -0.32
CA GLY A 23 5.62 -5.88 -1.46
C GLY A 23 7.04 -6.26 -1.87
N VAL A 24 7.94 -5.28 -1.95
CA VAL A 24 9.37 -5.52 -2.27
C VAL A 24 10.03 -6.40 -1.20
N LEU A 25 9.80 -6.08 0.09
CA LEU A 25 10.40 -6.84 1.18
C LEU A 25 9.80 -8.24 1.30
N SER A 26 8.49 -8.39 1.04
CA SER A 26 7.81 -9.70 1.11
C SER A 26 8.31 -10.68 0.05
N ALA A 27 8.80 -10.18 -1.09
CA ALA A 27 9.43 -11.03 -2.09
C ALA A 27 10.74 -11.70 -1.59
N ASN A 28 11.36 -11.14 -0.54
CA ASN A 28 12.65 -11.60 -0.02
C ASN A 28 12.55 -12.21 1.40
N ALA A 29 11.53 -11.86 2.18
CA ALA A 29 11.36 -12.34 3.55
C ALA A 29 9.87 -12.51 3.93
N ASN A 30 9.53 -13.61 4.60
CA ASN A 30 8.15 -13.93 5.00
C ASN A 30 7.43 -12.84 5.81
N LEU A 31 8.16 -12.02 6.58
CA LEU A 31 7.59 -10.93 7.39
C LEU A 31 7.82 -9.53 6.78
N GLY A 32 8.24 -9.45 5.51
CA GLY A 32 8.52 -8.18 4.84
C GLY A 32 7.32 -7.23 4.81
N TYR A 33 6.10 -7.76 4.84
CA TYR A 33 4.87 -6.98 4.88
C TYR A 33 4.70 -6.13 6.15
N VAL A 34 5.32 -6.53 7.26
CA VAL A 34 5.22 -5.83 8.55
C VAL A 34 5.91 -4.46 8.47
N ALA A 35 6.97 -4.32 7.67
CA ALA A 35 7.73 -3.09 7.55
C ALA A 35 6.87 -1.92 7.07
N GLY A 36 5.96 -2.15 6.11
CA GLY A 36 5.06 -1.09 5.66
C GLY A 36 3.91 -0.81 6.63
N LEU A 37 3.50 -1.77 7.46
CA LEU A 37 2.55 -1.50 8.54
C LEU A 37 3.13 -0.55 9.59
N LEU A 38 4.44 -0.60 9.86
CA LEU A 38 5.07 0.35 10.78
C LEU A 38 4.99 1.80 10.29
N LEU A 39 4.90 2.03 8.97
CA LEU A 39 4.71 3.37 8.39
C LEU A 39 3.34 3.97 8.74
N TYR A 40 2.35 3.15 9.10
CA TYR A 40 1.05 3.64 9.55
C TYR A 40 1.19 4.59 10.75
N PHE A 41 2.06 4.25 11.72
CA PHE A 41 2.29 5.09 12.90
C PHE A 41 2.98 6.43 12.59
N LEU A 42 3.60 6.54 11.41
CA LEU A 42 4.19 7.80 10.93
C LEU A 42 3.19 8.68 10.18
N THR A 43 2.04 8.13 9.78
CA THR A 43 0.99 8.83 9.01
C THR A 43 0.56 10.15 9.66
N PRO A 44 0.26 10.23 10.98
CA PRO A 44 -0.15 11.49 11.59
C PRO A 44 0.92 12.57 11.53
N LYS A 45 2.19 12.20 11.73
CA LYS A 45 3.34 13.12 11.65
C LYS A 45 3.50 13.68 10.24
N VAL A 46 3.38 12.82 9.22
CA VAL A 46 3.46 13.24 7.81
C VAL A 46 2.31 14.16 7.44
N ILE A 47 1.07 13.82 7.84
CA ILE A 47 -0.12 14.65 7.57
C ILE A 47 0.04 16.04 8.20
N LYS A 48 0.42 16.12 9.47
CA LYS A 48 0.63 17.41 10.17
C LYS A 48 1.79 18.22 9.59
N ALA A 49 2.85 17.58 9.11
CA ALA A 49 3.96 18.26 8.47
C ALA A 49 3.60 18.81 7.07
N THR A 50 2.71 18.13 6.35
CA THR A 50 2.39 18.45 4.96
C THR A 50 1.18 19.39 4.84
N ILE A 51 0.24 19.31 5.77
CA ILE A 51 -1.02 20.08 5.77
C ILE A 51 -1.03 21.01 6.98
N LYS A 52 -0.74 22.29 6.76
CA LYS A 52 -0.69 23.31 7.84
C LYS A 52 -2.07 23.76 8.33
N ASP A 53 -3.11 23.65 7.49
CA ASP A 53 -4.45 24.16 7.76
C ASP A 53 -5.40 23.07 8.31
N LEU A 54 -4.91 22.24 9.22
CA LEU A 54 -5.70 21.16 9.82
C LEU A 54 -6.70 21.73 10.85
N PRO A 55 -8.00 21.38 10.79
CA PRO A 55 -8.97 21.74 11.81
C PRO A 55 -8.56 21.16 13.17
N GLY A 56 -8.92 21.83 14.27
CA GLY A 56 -8.46 21.50 15.62
C GLY A 56 -8.68 20.03 16.02
N GLU A 57 -9.81 19.44 15.62
CA GLU A 57 -10.11 18.02 15.87
C GLU A 57 -9.12 17.04 15.23
N LEU A 58 -8.49 17.43 14.11
CA LEU A 58 -7.51 16.62 13.39
C LEU A 58 -6.06 16.89 13.85
N GLN A 59 -5.85 17.69 14.89
CA GLN A 59 -4.51 17.84 15.48
C GLN A 59 -4.14 16.69 16.42
N ASP A 60 -5.13 15.97 16.95
CA ASP A 60 -4.94 14.77 17.77
C ASP A 60 -4.50 13.58 16.90
N ASP A 61 -3.35 13.00 17.25
CA ASP A 61 -2.78 11.84 16.58
C ASP A 61 -3.67 10.61 16.64
N ASN A 62 -4.37 10.37 17.76
CA ASN A 62 -5.24 9.21 17.90
C ASN A 62 -6.46 9.31 16.99
N VAL A 63 -7.00 10.53 16.82
CA VAL A 63 -8.11 10.79 15.90
C VAL A 63 -7.66 10.58 14.45
N LEU A 64 -6.48 11.11 14.09
CA LEU A 64 -5.89 10.92 12.77
C LEU A 64 -5.63 9.45 12.46
N LEU A 65 -5.09 8.68 13.40
CA LEU A 65 -4.87 7.25 13.24
C LEU A 65 -6.20 6.53 12.99
N ARG A 66 -7.19 6.69 13.87
CA ARG A 66 -8.49 6.02 13.71
C ARG A 66 -9.17 6.36 12.39
N LYS A 67 -9.16 7.63 11.97
CA LYS A 67 -9.75 8.05 10.68
C LYS A 67 -8.97 7.53 9.48
N SER A 68 -7.64 7.45 9.58
CA SER A 68 -6.79 6.99 8.48
C SER A 68 -6.68 5.46 8.36
N PHE A 69 -7.07 4.70 9.39
CA PHE A 69 -6.88 3.25 9.46
C PHE A 69 -7.35 2.52 8.19
N TRP A 70 -8.61 2.67 7.82
CA TRP A 70 -9.18 1.96 6.67
C TRP A 70 -8.59 2.42 5.34
N GLY A 71 -8.39 3.74 5.17
CA GLY A 71 -7.79 4.28 3.96
C GLY A 71 -6.36 3.79 3.77
N PHE A 72 -5.57 3.81 4.84
CA PHE A 72 -4.20 3.29 4.83
C PHE A 72 -4.18 1.79 4.58
N LEU A 73 -4.95 1.00 5.33
CA LEU A 73 -4.94 -0.46 5.28
C LEU A 73 -5.31 -0.98 3.89
N LEU A 74 -6.34 -0.42 3.26
CA LEU A 74 -6.78 -0.84 1.93
C LEU A 74 -5.73 -0.54 0.86
N PHE A 75 -5.15 0.67 0.88
CA PHE A 75 -4.08 1.04 -0.06
C PHE A 75 -2.80 0.24 0.19
N TRP A 76 -2.40 0.08 1.45
CA TRP A 76 -1.27 -0.75 1.84
C TRP A 76 -1.43 -2.18 1.33
N PHE A 77 -2.59 -2.80 1.56
CA PHE A 77 -2.85 -4.18 1.15
C PHE A 77 -2.82 -4.32 -0.38
N TYR A 78 -3.52 -3.43 -1.08
CA TYR A 78 -3.56 -3.42 -2.54
C TYR A 78 -2.16 -3.31 -3.16
N PHE A 79 -1.37 -2.32 -2.73
CA PHE A 79 -0.03 -2.11 -3.27
C PHE A 79 0.95 -3.20 -2.83
N THR A 80 0.79 -3.77 -1.64
CA THR A 80 1.62 -4.92 -1.19
C THR A 80 1.47 -6.09 -2.16
N ILE A 81 0.25 -6.50 -2.45
CA ILE A 81 -0.02 -7.63 -3.34
C ILE A 81 0.44 -7.30 -4.76
N LEU A 82 0.12 -6.11 -5.26
CA LEU A 82 0.50 -5.67 -6.60
C LEU A 82 2.02 -5.74 -6.78
N VAL A 83 2.77 -5.10 -5.88
CA VAL A 83 4.22 -5.03 -5.97
C VAL A 83 4.86 -6.39 -5.73
N TYR A 84 4.36 -7.18 -4.78
CA TYR A 84 4.82 -8.55 -4.58
C TYR A 84 4.71 -9.40 -5.85
N ASN A 85 3.58 -9.29 -6.58
CA ASN A 85 3.38 -10.03 -7.84
C ASN A 85 4.27 -9.51 -8.99
N ILE A 86 4.59 -8.22 -9.00
CA ILE A 86 5.50 -7.62 -10.00
C ILE A 86 6.95 -8.04 -9.74
N VAL A 87 7.37 -8.10 -8.48
CA VAL A 87 8.75 -8.41 -8.09
C VAL A 87 9.04 -9.91 -8.22
N LEU A 88 8.06 -10.77 -7.94
CA LEU A 88 8.24 -12.20 -8.10
C LEU A 88 8.37 -12.58 -9.58
N PRO A 89 9.36 -13.42 -9.94
CA PRO A 89 9.44 -13.97 -11.27
C PRO A 89 8.20 -14.83 -11.56
N GLN A 90 7.30 -14.30 -12.39
CA GLN A 90 6.12 -15.01 -12.86
C GLN A 90 6.58 -16.04 -13.89
N GLN A 91 6.87 -17.28 -13.46
CA GLN A 91 6.96 -18.37 -14.42
C GLN A 91 5.53 -18.80 -14.80
N PRO A 92 5.15 -18.76 -16.09
CA PRO A 92 3.85 -19.24 -16.50
C PRO A 92 3.79 -20.75 -16.25
N VAL A 93 3.08 -21.15 -15.19
CA VAL A 93 2.76 -22.56 -14.96
C VAL A 93 1.54 -22.89 -15.80
N PHE A 94 1.73 -23.72 -16.81
CA PHE A 94 0.63 -24.20 -17.63
C PHE A 94 -0.16 -25.26 -16.85
N TYR A 95 -1.29 -24.87 -16.29
CA TYR A 95 -2.20 -25.79 -15.61
C TYR A 95 -2.95 -26.74 -16.58
N SER A 96 -2.88 -26.47 -17.88
CA SER A 96 -3.44 -27.33 -18.92
C SER A 96 -2.70 -27.20 -20.24
N ASN A 97 -2.47 -28.34 -20.87
CA ASN A 97 -1.90 -28.46 -22.22
C ASN A 97 -2.84 -27.96 -23.32
N GLN A 98 -4.08 -27.58 -22.98
CA GLN A 98 -5.05 -26.97 -23.90
C GLN A 98 -5.14 -25.45 -23.72
N SER A 99 -4.43 -24.89 -22.74
CA SER A 99 -4.49 -23.45 -22.50
C SER A 99 -3.88 -22.66 -23.65
N LEU A 100 -4.47 -21.51 -23.94
CA LEU A 100 -4.04 -20.62 -25.02
C LEU A 100 -2.56 -20.23 -24.89
N LEU A 101 -2.11 -20.01 -23.65
CA LEU A 101 -0.72 -19.67 -23.33
C LEU A 101 0.24 -20.86 -23.60
N TYR A 102 -0.19 -22.10 -23.32
CA TYR A 102 0.61 -23.30 -23.61
C TYR A 102 0.77 -23.53 -25.11
N ASN A 103 -0.28 -23.29 -25.88
CA ASN A 103 -0.23 -23.42 -27.33
C ASN A 103 0.62 -22.30 -27.98
N ALA A 104 0.57 -21.09 -27.43
CA ALA A 104 1.38 -19.96 -27.91
C ALA A 104 2.88 -20.11 -27.66
N THR A 105 3.29 -20.94 -26.70
CA THR A 105 4.71 -21.18 -26.36
C THR A 105 5.32 -22.40 -27.05
N LYS A 106 4.52 -23.15 -27.83
CA LYS A 106 4.95 -24.31 -28.64
C LYS A 106 5.25 -24.00 -30.11
N GLY A 107 5.22 -22.71 -30.50
CA GLY A 107 5.60 -22.25 -31.83
C GLY A 107 7.06 -22.55 -32.15
#